data_AF-A0A5M8SGM5-F1
#
_entry.id   AF-A0A5M8SGM5-F1
#
_cell.length_a   1.000
_cell.length_b   1.000
_cell.length_c   1.000
_cell.angle_alpha   90.00
_cell.angle_beta   90.00
_cell.angle_gamma   90.00
#
_symmetry.space_group_name_H-M   'P 1'
#
loop_
_entity.id
_entity.type
_entity.pdbx_description
1 polymer ?
#
loop_
_entity_poly.entity_id
_entity_poly.type
_entity_poly.pdbx_seq_one_letter_code
_entity_poly.pdbx_strand_id
1 'polypeptide(L)'
;MVKLNVKNGTPVGNQHLCRRCTWGQFMTGYRESEVLVICRYAEPNLAVPFVVMNCSEFSDRHRPTWEQMTKLAIHVAPSRVSKRTPGFAAAGNVRPIREDEDEDAGEAARTG
;
A
#
# COMPACT_ATOMS: atom_id res chain seq x y z
N MET A 1 9.02 15.24 25.31
CA MET A 1 9.61 15.64 24.01
C MET A 1 9.18 14.59 22.98
N VAL A 2 8.31 14.93 22.04
CA VAL A 2 7.76 13.96 21.07
C VAL A 2 8.79 13.75 19.94
N LYS A 3 9.21 12.51 19.74
CA LYS A 3 10.17 12.12 18.69
C LYS A 3 9.45 12.10 17.35
N LEU A 4 9.55 13.21 16.61
CA LEU A 4 8.94 13.39 15.30
C LEU A 4 9.78 12.63 14.26
N ASN A 5 9.29 11.48 13.80
CA ASN A 5 9.94 10.71 12.74
C ASN A 5 9.40 11.17 11.39
N VAL A 6 10.09 12.12 10.75
CA VAL A 6 9.80 12.50 9.36
C VAL A 6 10.18 11.34 8.46
N LYS A 7 9.18 10.67 7.88
CA LYS A 7 9.38 9.67 6.83
C LYS A 7 9.16 10.36 5.49
N ASN A 8 10.18 10.29 4.63
CA ASN A 8 10.27 10.91 3.29
C ASN A 8 10.69 12.38 3.25
N GLY A 9 11.95 12.66 3.59
CA GLY A 9 12.65 13.78 2.95
C GLY A 9 12.77 13.53 1.45
N THR A 10 12.87 14.59 0.63
CA THR A 10 13.04 14.49 -0.82
C THR A 10 14.20 13.53 -1.11
N PRO A 11 13.99 12.37 -1.75
CA PRO A 11 15.07 11.45 -2.02
C PRO A 11 15.97 12.03 -3.10
N VAL A 12 16.93 12.86 -2.69
CA VAL A 12 18.13 13.20 -3.48
C VAL A 12 19.05 11.99 -3.40
N GLY A 13 18.75 10.98 -4.20
CA GLY A 13 19.50 9.73 -4.23
C GLY A 13 19.15 8.91 -5.45
N ASN A 14 20.16 8.56 -6.24
CA ASN A 14 20.16 7.95 -7.58
C ASN A 14 19.58 6.53 -7.65
N GLN A 15 18.59 6.18 -6.84
CA GLN A 15 18.04 4.84 -6.83
C GLN A 15 17.15 4.65 -8.07
N HIS A 16 17.53 3.72 -8.95
CA HIS A 16 16.77 3.38 -10.15
C HIS A 16 15.28 3.19 -9.82
N LEU A 17 14.40 3.97 -10.48
CA LEU A 17 12.96 3.87 -10.27
C LEU A 17 12.45 2.42 -10.46
N CYS A 18 13.01 1.74 -11.46
CA CYS A 18 12.68 0.35 -11.79
C CYS A 18 12.89 -0.64 -10.62
N ARG A 19 13.73 -0.32 -9.63
CA ARG A 19 13.95 -1.16 -8.44
C ARG A 19 12.70 -1.27 -7.57
N ARG A 20 11.83 -0.26 -7.60
CA ARG A 20 10.56 -0.23 -6.87
C ARG A 20 9.36 -0.53 -7.75
N CYS A 21 9.56 -0.68 -9.05
CA CYS A 21 8.46 -0.93 -9.98
C CYS A 21 7.99 -2.37 -9.90
N THR A 22 6.68 -2.61 -9.96
CA THR A 22 6.06 -3.95 -10.05
C THR A 22 6.45 -4.68 -11.34
N TRP A 23 6.62 -3.93 -12.42
CA TRP A 23 6.99 -4.45 -13.75
C TRP A 23 8.50 -4.62 -13.94
N GLY A 24 9.31 -3.95 -13.11
CA GLY A 24 10.76 -3.96 -13.22
C GLY A 24 11.37 -5.24 -12.68
N GLN A 25 12.15 -5.92 -13.51
CA GLN A 25 13.07 -6.97 -13.06
C GLN A 25 14.45 -6.35 -12.89
N PHE A 26 15.02 -6.49 -11.69
CA PHE A 26 16.30 -5.89 -11.31
C PHE A 26 17.25 -7.01 -10.87
N MET A 27 18.31 -7.25 -11.64
CA MET A 27 19.31 -8.28 -11.38
C MET A 27 20.65 -7.60 -11.12
N THR A 28 21.33 -7.99 -10.04
CA THR A 28 22.65 -7.49 -9.67
C THR A 28 23.63 -8.64 -9.63
N GLY A 29 24.77 -8.49 -10.30
CA GLY A 29 25.87 -9.44 -10.23
C GLY A 29 26.72 -9.28 -8.97
N TYR A 30 27.89 -9.91 -8.98
CA TYR A 30 28.83 -9.83 -7.85
C TYR A 30 29.64 -8.54 -7.87
N ARG A 31 29.81 -7.94 -9.05
CA ARG A 31 30.45 -6.63 -9.20
C ARG A 31 29.42 -5.52 -9.13
N GLU A 32 29.80 -4.37 -8.58
CA GLU A 32 28.91 -3.21 -8.49
C GLU A 32 28.47 -2.66 -9.85
N SER A 33 29.28 -2.89 -10.89
CA SER A 33 28.97 -2.51 -12.28
C SER A 33 28.00 -3.47 -12.98
N GLU A 34 27.75 -4.64 -12.41
CA GLU A 34 26.87 -5.65 -13.00
C GLU A 34 25.43 -5.41 -12.53
N VAL A 35 24.72 -4.55 -13.25
CA VAL A 35 23.29 -4.32 -13.03
C VAL A 35 22.55 -4.51 -14.35
N LEU A 36 21.56 -5.39 -14.35
CA LEU A 36 20.69 -5.61 -15.48
C LEU A 36 19.24 -5.31 -15.08
N VAL A 37 18.64 -4.36 -15.77
CA VAL A 37 17.28 -3.88 -15.54
C VAL A 37 16.43 -4.20 -16.75
N ILE A 38 15.36 -4.97 -16.57
CA ILE A 38 14.40 -5.31 -17.62
C ILE A 38 13.04 -4.72 -17.25
N CYS A 39 12.45 -3.95 -18.15
CA CYS A 39 11.06 -3.52 -18.07
C CYS A 39 10.17 -4.58 -18.73
N ARG A 40 9.26 -5.18 -17.96
CA ARG A 40 8.31 -6.18 -18.45
C ARG A 40 6.94 -5.62 -18.84
N TYR A 41 6.79 -4.30 -18.79
CA TYR A 41 5.54 -3.63 -19.21
C TYR A 41 5.48 -3.47 -20.73
N ALA A 42 6.64 -3.28 -21.38
CA ALA A 42 6.73 -3.18 -22.83
C ALA A 42 6.85 -4.57 -23.45
N GLU A 43 6.23 -4.76 -24.60
CA GLU A 43 6.34 -5.99 -25.40
C GLU A 43 6.99 -5.65 -26.75
N PRO A 44 8.16 -6.22 -27.08
CA PRO A 44 8.98 -7.15 -26.29
C PRO A 44 9.62 -6.50 -25.06
N ASN A 45 9.98 -7.32 -24.07
CA ASN A 45 10.66 -6.87 -22.84
C ASN A 45 11.89 -6.00 -23.17
N LEU A 46 11.95 -4.82 -22.57
CA LEU A 46 13.00 -3.84 -22.86
C LEU A 46 14.07 -3.87 -21.77
N ALA A 47 15.34 -4.06 -22.17
CA ALA A 47 16.47 -3.80 -21.28
C ALA A 47 16.66 -2.29 -21.14
N VAL A 48 16.60 -1.78 -19.91
CA VAL A 48 16.72 -0.36 -19.61
C VAL A 48 18.19 -0.03 -19.34
N PRO A 49 18.89 0.73 -20.20
CA PRO A 49 20.34 0.88 -20.11
C PRO A 49 20.80 1.99 -19.14
N PHE A 50 19.87 2.76 -18.57
CA PHE A 50 20.19 3.92 -17.73
C PHE A 50 19.36 3.97 -16.44
N VAL A 51 19.80 4.83 -15.52
CA VAL A 51 19.09 5.13 -14.27
C VAL A 51 17.84 5.95 -14.58
N VAL A 52 16.69 5.27 -14.57
CA VAL A 52 15.39 5.94 -14.78
C VAL A 52 15.09 6.83 -13.58
N MET A 53 14.91 8.12 -13.85
CA MET A 53 14.46 9.12 -12.87
C MET A 53 12.94 9.29 -12.88
N ASN A 54 12.30 9.20 -14.05
CA ASN A 54 10.85 9.33 -14.21
C ASN A 54 10.36 8.33 -15.27
N CYS A 55 9.24 7.65 -14.99
CA CYS A 55 8.58 6.71 -15.89
C CYS A 55 7.07 6.91 -15.78
N SER A 56 6.39 7.12 -16.91
CA SER A 56 4.94 7.33 -16.97
C SER A 56 4.16 6.13 -16.44
N GLU A 57 4.68 4.92 -16.66
CA GLU A 57 4.05 3.67 -16.26
C GLU A 57 4.64 3.09 -14.96
N PHE A 58 5.17 3.96 -14.11
CA PHE A 58 5.70 3.53 -12.83
C PHE A 58 4.56 3.05 -11.91
N SER A 59 4.59 1.77 -11.56
CA SER A 59 3.71 1.18 -10.54
C SER A 59 4.55 0.71 -9.35
N ASP A 60 4.38 1.31 -8.17
CA ASP A 60 5.17 0.96 -6.99
C ASP A 60 4.71 -0.38 -6.38
N ARG A 61 5.61 -1.36 -6.33
CA ARG A 61 5.33 -2.69 -5.76
C ARG A 61 5.08 -2.68 -4.26
N HIS A 62 5.50 -1.63 -3.56
CA HIS A 62 5.27 -1.47 -2.12
C HIS A 62 3.96 -0.75 -1.82
N ARG A 63 3.22 -0.32 -2.86
CA ARG A 63 1.90 0.26 -2.67
C ARG A 63 0.92 -0.87 -2.37
N PRO A 64 0.28 -0.88 -1.18
CA PRO A 64 -0.66 -1.92 -0.84
C PRO A 64 -1.89 -1.86 -1.75
N THR A 65 -2.49 -3.01 -2.02
CA THR A 65 -3.77 -3.10 -2.71
C THR A 65 -4.91 -2.60 -1.82
N TRP A 66 -6.06 -2.29 -2.42
CA TRP A 66 -7.25 -1.89 -1.68
C TRP A 66 -7.63 -2.90 -0.59
N GLU A 67 -7.64 -4.19 -0.94
CA GLU A 67 -7.95 -5.29 -0.01
C GLU A 67 -6.95 -5.35 1.16
N GLN A 68 -5.66 -5.17 0.87
CA GLN A 68 -4.61 -5.14 1.90
C GLN A 68 -4.80 -3.93 2.83
N MET A 69 -5.20 -2.78 2.28
CA MET A 69 -5.52 -1.59 3.07
C MET A 69 -6.74 -1.79 3.96
N THR A 70 -7.81 -2.40 3.43
CA THR A 70 -9.02 -2.72 4.21
C THR A 70 -8.69 -3.64 5.39
N LYS A 71 -7.85 -4.66 5.18
CA LYS A 71 -7.42 -5.56 6.25
C LYS A 71 -6.58 -4.87 7.34
N LEU A 72 -5.85 -3.82 6.98
CA LEU A 72 -5.05 -3.01 7.90
C LEU A 72 -5.84 -1.85 8.51
N ALA A 73 -7.08 -1.61 8.07
CA ALA A 73 -7.86 -0.47 8.52
C ALA A 73 -8.26 -0.63 9.99
N ILE A 74 -8.02 0.41 10.77
CA ILE A 74 -8.51 0.48 12.15
C ILE A 74 -9.97 0.94 12.08
N HIS A 75 -10.88 0.07 12.44
CA HIS A 75 -12.30 0.41 12.60
C HIS A 75 -12.46 1.25 13.87
N VAL A 76 -12.46 2.58 13.71
CA VAL A 76 -12.77 3.49 14.82
C VAL A 76 -14.28 3.45 15.05
N ALA A 77 -14.70 2.67 16.03
CA ALA A 77 -16.07 2.77 16.54
C ALA A 77 -16.30 4.21 17.01
N PRO A 78 -17.44 4.83 16.69
CA PRO A 78 -17.77 6.13 17.26
C PRO A 78 -17.83 5.96 18.77
N SER A 79 -16.84 6.51 19.48
CA SER A 79 -16.84 6.54 20.94
C SER A 79 -18.17 7.15 21.37
N ARG A 80 -18.85 6.57 22.38
CA ARG A 80 -20.02 7.20 22.99
C ARG A 80 -19.56 8.53 23.58
N VAL A 81 -19.68 9.59 22.80
CA VAL A 81 -19.44 10.96 23.26
C VAL A 81 -20.59 11.30 24.19
N SER A 82 -20.41 10.93 25.46
CA SER A 82 -21.24 11.43 26.54
C SER A 82 -21.02 12.94 26.64
N LYS A 83 -22.05 13.70 27.04
CA LYS A 83 -21.93 15.14 27.37
C LYS A 83 -20.82 15.45 28.39
N ARG A 84 -20.27 14.43 29.06
CA ARG A 84 -19.21 14.53 30.06
C ARG A 84 -17.80 14.24 29.55
N THR A 85 -17.59 13.91 28.27
CA THR A 85 -16.23 13.67 27.74
C THR A 85 -15.56 15.00 27.38
N PRO A 86 -14.55 15.47 28.13
CA PRO A 86 -13.87 16.72 27.80
C PRO A 86 -13.04 16.55 26.52
N GLY A 87 -13.14 17.52 25.61
CA GLY A 87 -12.27 17.63 24.42
C GLY A 87 -12.84 17.09 23.10
N PHE A 88 -13.96 16.35 23.10
CA PHE A 88 -14.66 15.95 21.87
C PHE A 88 -16.15 16.23 22.01
N ALA A 89 -16.67 17.21 21.25
CA ALA A 89 -18.10 17.50 21.21
C ALA A 89 -18.76 16.71 20.08
N ALA A 90 -19.79 15.92 20.38
CA ALA A 90 -20.64 15.33 19.35
C ALA A 90 -21.41 16.46 18.63
N ALA A 91 -21.02 16.80 17.41
CA ALA A 91 -21.73 17.77 16.59
C ALA A 91 -23.00 17.21 15.91
N GLY A 92 -23.42 15.97 16.22
CA GLY A 92 -24.57 15.35 15.59
C GLY A 92 -25.14 14.15 16.33
N ASN A 93 -26.39 13.80 15.98
CA ASN A 93 -27.14 12.70 16.57
C ASN A 93 -26.48 11.36 16.21
N VAL A 94 -25.96 10.67 17.23
CA VAL A 94 -25.39 9.32 17.09
C VAL A 94 -26.49 8.36 16.63
N ARG A 95 -26.34 7.79 15.43
CA ARG A 95 -27.23 6.74 14.94
C ARG A 95 -26.76 5.39 15.49
N PRO A 96 -27.67 4.53 15.99
CA PRO A 96 -27.29 3.17 16.38
C PRO A 96 -26.84 2.39 15.15
N ILE A 97 -25.76 1.64 15.30
CA ILE A 97 -25.23 0.72 14.29
C ILE A 97 -26.19 -0.49 14.24
N ARG A 98 -26.63 -0.88 13.05
CA ARG A 98 -27.27 -2.19 12.84
C ARG A 98 -26.14 -3.21 12.74
N GLU A 99 -26.22 -4.26 13.55
CA GLU A 99 -25.38 -5.45 13.45
C GLU A 99 -25.95 -6.25 12.27
N ASP A 100 -25.29 -6.22 11.12
CA ASP A 100 -25.57 -7.16 10.05
C ASP A 100 -24.82 -8.45 10.41
N GLU A 101 -25.56 -9.52 10.70
CA GLU A 101 -25.02 -10.83 11.00
C GLU A 101 -24.37 -11.39 9.72
N ASP A 102 -23.04 -11.54 9.74
CA ASP A 102 -22.30 -12.25 8.69
C ASP A 102 -22.71 -13.74 8.73
N GLU A 103 -23.66 -14.12 7.86
CA GLU A 103 -24.00 -15.51 7.59
C GLU A 103 -22.85 -16.19 6.82
N ASP A 104 -21.92 -16.80 7.55
CA ASP A 104 -20.96 -17.78 7.03
C ASP A 104 -21.70 -19.06 6.59
N ALA A 105 -22.37 -19.01 5.44
CA ALA A 105 -22.88 -20.18 4.73
C ALA A 105 -21.76 -20.83 3.90
N GLY A 106 -20.92 -21.61 4.58
CA GLY A 106 -20.04 -22.59 3.94
C GLY A 106 -20.85 -23.74 3.36
N GLU A 107 -21.31 -23.60 2.12
CA GLU A 107 -21.94 -24.68 1.34
C GLU A 107 -20.91 -25.80 1.09
N ALA A 108 -20.97 -26.84 1.91
CA ALA A 108 -20.35 -28.13 1.67
C ALA A 108 -21.16 -28.88 0.60
N ALA A 109 -20.66 -28.94 -0.64
CA ALA A 109 -21.17 -29.86 -1.66
C ALA A 109 -20.08 -30.33 -2.62
N ARG A 110 -19.33 -31.36 -2.20
CA ARG A 110 -18.65 -32.31 -3.11
C ARG A 110 -18.75 -33.72 -2.54
N THR A 111 -19.84 -34.41 -2.86
CA THR A 111 -19.92 -35.88 -2.93
C THR A 111 -21.22 -36.26 -3.62
N GLY A 112 -21.14 -37.06 -4.68
CA GLY A 112 -22.28 -37.65 -5.39
C GLY A 112 -22.05 -37.69 -6.88
#